data_AF-A0A7W1Q8F9-F1
#
_entry.id   AF-A0A7W1Q8F9-F1
#
_cell.length_a   1.000
_cell.length_b   1.000
_cell.length_c   1.000
_cell.angle_alpha   90.00
_cell.angle_beta   90.00
_cell.angle_gamma   90.00
#
_symmetry.space_group_name_H-M   'P 1'
#
loop_
_entity.id
_entity.type
_entity.pdbx_description
1 polymer ?
#
loop_
_entity_poly.entity_id
_entity_poly.type
_entity_poly.pdbx_seq_one_letter_code
_entity_poly.pdbx_strand_id
1 'polypeptide(L)'
;MRSLVGALAMTVAALAFGAGSALAAPTKSAFIRSGDALRSRVQRELAPVRKRAEAARSLPKAQQWAAVTQPWTDQIRIQGRFNGRFQAIGVPAGASTARGLVLGLERGLELARRVRNAFAAKSTSALATALPGYLGFTISLNRRVAAYSAYAAASRHYRQKGGRRGLKARKSG
;
A
#
# COMPACT_ATOMS: atom_id res chain seq x y z
N MET A 1 -17.73 27.81 11.78
CA MET A 1 -17.39 26.40 11.46
C MET A 1 -16.62 26.35 10.14
N ARG A 2 -15.28 26.22 10.16
CA ARG A 2 -14.45 26.23 8.93
C ARG A 2 -14.30 24.81 8.36
N SER A 3 -14.85 24.60 7.15
CA SER A 3 -14.50 23.58 6.15
C SER A 3 -14.14 22.14 6.60
N LEU A 4 -15.13 21.38 7.07
CA LEU A 4 -15.05 19.90 7.17
C LEU A 4 -14.73 19.19 5.83
N VAL A 5 -14.83 19.89 4.70
CA VAL A 5 -14.60 19.38 3.34
C VAL A 5 -13.11 19.09 3.06
N GLY A 6 -12.19 19.71 3.80
CA GLY A 6 -10.74 19.54 3.57
C GLY A 6 -10.18 18.16 3.91
N ALA A 7 -10.89 17.36 4.71
CA ALA A 7 -10.37 16.10 5.25
C ALA A 7 -10.51 14.89 4.31
N LEU A 8 -11.16 15.01 3.15
CA LEU A 8 -11.39 13.88 2.24
C LEU A 8 -10.20 13.59 1.29
N ALA A 9 -8.98 13.74 1.80
CA ALA A 9 -7.75 13.37 1.12
C ALA A 9 -7.59 11.84 1.09
N MET A 10 -8.27 11.18 0.13
CA MET A 10 -7.93 9.79 -0.21
C MET A 10 -6.46 9.74 -0.61
N THR A 11 -5.63 9.25 0.32
CA THR A 11 -4.19 9.20 0.14
C THR A 11 -3.88 8.03 -0.77
N VAL A 12 -4.03 8.24 -2.08
CA VAL A 12 -3.62 7.31 -3.13
C VAL A 12 -2.10 7.30 -3.17
N ALA A 13 -1.52 6.55 -2.25
CA ALA A 13 -0.11 6.22 -2.29
C ALA A 13 0.15 5.45 -3.58
N ALA A 14 0.90 6.07 -4.51
CA ALA A 14 1.22 5.50 -5.80
C ALA A 14 2.32 4.43 -5.68
N LEU A 15 1.91 3.18 -5.86
CA LEU A 15 2.67 1.99 -5.54
C LEU A 15 2.30 0.94 -6.62
N ALA A 16 2.93 0.75 -7.80
CA ALA A 16 4.21 1.17 -8.40
C ALA A 16 5.40 0.18 -8.30
N PHE A 17 5.22 -1.09 -8.71
CA PHE A 17 6.24 -2.17 -8.80
C PHE A 17 5.68 -3.35 -9.74
N GLY A 18 6.40 -4.45 -10.16
CA GLY A 18 5.91 -5.59 -11.07
C GLY A 18 5.99 -7.14 -10.67
N ALA A 19 4.98 -8.05 -10.87
CA ALA A 19 4.71 -9.34 -10.13
C ALA A 19 4.94 -10.76 -10.77
N GLY A 20 5.07 -11.82 -9.94
CA GLY A 20 4.79 -13.28 -10.15
C GLY A 20 5.97 -14.22 -9.75
N SER A 21 5.85 -15.48 -9.29
CA SER A 21 4.76 -16.40 -8.85
C SER A 21 5.37 -17.51 -7.94
N ALA A 22 4.58 -18.47 -7.43
CA ALA A 22 4.96 -19.40 -6.34
C ALA A 22 5.92 -20.57 -6.69
N LEU A 23 6.88 -20.86 -5.80
CA LEU A 23 7.53 -22.16 -5.49
C LEU A 23 8.71 -21.91 -4.52
N ALA A 24 8.88 -22.77 -3.51
CA ALA A 24 9.78 -22.57 -2.35
C ALA A 24 9.52 -21.27 -1.55
N ALA A 25 10.18 -21.09 -0.40
CA ALA A 25 10.13 -19.80 0.31
C ALA A 25 10.70 -18.70 -0.62
N PRO A 26 9.93 -17.65 -0.95
CA PRO A 26 10.27 -16.78 -2.06
C PRO A 26 11.60 -16.07 -1.79
N THR A 27 12.48 -16.06 -2.78
CA THR A 27 13.69 -15.25 -2.72
C THR A 27 13.32 -13.78 -2.53
N LYS A 28 14.16 -12.98 -1.86
CA LYS A 28 13.89 -11.54 -1.65
C LYS A 28 13.56 -10.80 -2.96
N SER A 29 14.19 -11.18 -4.07
CA SER A 29 13.89 -10.63 -5.40
C SER A 29 12.56 -11.11 -5.98
N ALA A 30 12.16 -12.38 -5.79
CA ALA A 30 10.84 -12.87 -6.20
C ALA A 30 9.70 -12.30 -5.35
N PHE A 31 9.91 -12.15 -4.04
CA PHE A 31 8.95 -11.51 -3.12
C PHE A 31 8.71 -10.05 -3.47
N ILE A 32 9.80 -9.29 -3.69
CA ILE A 32 9.74 -7.93 -4.25
C ILE A 32 8.93 -8.05 -5.53
N ARG A 33 9.47 -8.68 -6.60
CA ARG A 33 8.80 -8.95 -7.90
C ARG A 33 7.50 -9.79 -7.84
N SER A 34 6.76 -9.84 -6.75
CA SER A 34 5.41 -10.42 -6.66
C SER A 34 4.44 -9.45 -5.99
N GLY A 35 4.81 -8.92 -4.81
CA GLY A 35 4.02 -7.88 -4.14
C GLY A 35 3.91 -6.63 -5.02
N ASP A 36 4.97 -6.48 -5.78
CA ASP A 36 5.23 -5.61 -6.88
C ASP A 36 4.07 -5.35 -7.90
N ALA A 37 3.62 -6.22 -8.83
CA ALA A 37 2.46 -5.88 -9.73
C ALA A 37 1.09 -6.12 -9.08
N LEU A 38 0.99 -6.75 -7.91
CA LEU A 38 -0.25 -6.63 -7.15
C LEU A 38 -0.53 -5.15 -6.89
N ARG A 39 0.49 -4.41 -6.44
CA ARG A 39 0.58 -2.94 -6.38
C ARG A 39 0.12 -2.28 -7.71
N SER A 40 0.74 -2.59 -8.86
CA SER A 40 0.35 -2.00 -10.18
C SER A 40 -1.07 -2.36 -10.65
N ARG A 41 -1.56 -3.57 -10.36
CA ARG A 41 -2.94 -3.98 -10.62
C ARG A 41 -3.91 -3.19 -9.74
N VAL A 42 -3.59 -3.02 -8.46
CA VAL A 42 -4.34 -2.20 -7.52
C VAL A 42 -4.41 -0.74 -7.95
N GLN A 43 -3.32 -0.16 -8.49
CA GLN A 43 -3.39 1.20 -9.06
C GLN A 43 -4.43 1.33 -10.18
N ARG A 44 -4.52 0.33 -11.07
CA ARG A 44 -5.56 0.28 -12.11
C ARG A 44 -6.96 0.07 -11.54
N GLU A 45 -7.12 -0.81 -10.54
CA GLU A 45 -8.40 -1.02 -9.83
C GLU A 45 -8.84 0.24 -9.04
N LEU A 46 -7.92 1.04 -8.51
CA LEU A 46 -8.20 2.27 -7.75
C LEU A 46 -8.43 3.51 -8.63
N ALA A 47 -7.89 3.58 -9.84
CA ALA A 47 -8.07 4.73 -10.73
C ALA A 47 -9.55 5.17 -10.94
N PRO A 48 -10.52 4.27 -11.23
CA PRO A 48 -11.93 4.64 -11.33
C PRO A 48 -12.58 4.93 -9.97
N VAL A 49 -12.07 4.38 -8.86
CA VAL A 49 -12.53 4.71 -7.50
C VAL A 49 -12.14 6.15 -7.17
N ARG A 50 -10.89 6.54 -7.49
CA ARG A 50 -10.35 7.89 -7.31
C ARG A 50 -11.20 8.92 -8.06
N LYS A 51 -11.46 8.71 -9.36
CA LYS A 51 -12.30 9.63 -10.17
C LYS A 51 -13.68 9.85 -9.56
N ARG A 52 -14.34 8.78 -9.07
CA ARG A 52 -15.65 8.88 -8.39
C ARG A 52 -15.57 9.65 -7.07
N ALA A 53 -14.55 9.42 -6.26
CA ALA A 53 -14.35 10.15 -5.00
C ALA A 53 -13.98 11.62 -5.21
N GLU A 54 -13.25 11.95 -6.28
CA GLU A 54 -12.95 13.33 -6.67
C GLU A 54 -14.23 14.04 -7.15
N ALA A 55 -15.02 13.40 -8.02
CA ALA A 55 -16.33 13.91 -8.45
C ALA A 55 -17.31 14.13 -7.28
N ALA A 56 -17.29 13.23 -6.28
CA ALA A 56 -18.10 13.34 -5.07
C ALA A 56 -17.81 14.61 -4.23
N ARG A 57 -16.63 15.24 -4.37
CA ARG A 57 -16.31 16.51 -3.70
C ARG A 57 -17.05 17.71 -4.30
N SER A 58 -17.34 17.65 -5.60
CA SER A 58 -18.03 18.72 -6.33
C SER A 58 -19.54 18.73 -6.13
N LEU A 59 -20.09 17.70 -5.46
CA LEU A 59 -21.52 17.60 -5.17
C LEU A 59 -21.94 18.51 -4.00
N PRO A 60 -23.22 18.91 -3.93
CA PRO A 60 -23.78 19.60 -2.76
C PRO A 60 -23.53 18.85 -1.46
N LYS A 61 -23.23 19.58 -0.37
CA LYS A 61 -22.81 19.02 0.93
C LYS A 61 -23.76 17.94 1.50
N ALA A 62 -25.06 18.05 1.24
CA ALA A 62 -26.07 17.04 1.61
C ALA A 62 -25.87 15.68 0.92
N GLN A 63 -25.34 15.68 -0.31
CA GLN A 63 -25.13 14.48 -1.14
C GLN A 63 -23.72 13.89 -0.98
N GLN A 64 -22.73 14.69 -0.58
CA GLN A 64 -21.32 14.26 -0.45
C GLN A 64 -21.17 12.97 0.39
N TRP A 65 -21.88 12.86 1.52
CA TRP A 65 -21.83 11.68 2.41
C TRP A 65 -22.21 10.37 1.72
N ALA A 66 -23.30 10.37 0.95
CA ALA A 66 -23.73 9.20 0.18
C ALA A 66 -22.71 8.90 -0.92
N ALA A 67 -22.29 9.94 -1.66
CA ALA A 67 -21.39 9.81 -2.80
C ALA A 67 -19.97 9.31 -2.45
N VAL A 68 -19.45 9.60 -1.25
CA VAL A 68 -18.12 9.10 -0.81
C VAL A 68 -18.17 7.71 -0.17
N THR A 69 -19.33 7.25 0.29
CA THR A 69 -19.47 5.95 0.98
C THR A 69 -19.15 4.76 0.07
N GLN A 70 -19.59 4.80 -1.20
CA GLN A 70 -19.33 3.72 -2.15
C GLN A 70 -17.84 3.67 -2.59
N PRO A 71 -17.17 4.80 -2.95
CA PRO A 71 -15.72 4.81 -3.16
C PRO A 71 -14.90 4.28 -1.98
N TRP A 72 -15.25 4.63 -0.73
CA TRP A 72 -14.58 4.07 0.46
C TRP A 72 -14.75 2.55 0.58
N THR A 73 -15.96 2.05 0.31
CA THR A 73 -16.26 0.62 0.34
C THR A 73 -15.48 -0.13 -0.75
N ASP A 74 -15.41 0.43 -1.96
CA ASP A 74 -14.63 -0.14 -3.06
C ASP A 74 -13.11 -0.12 -2.78
N GLN A 75 -12.57 0.97 -2.24
CA GLN A 75 -11.16 1.06 -1.82
C GLN A 75 -10.81 -0.03 -0.79
N ILE A 76 -11.66 -0.22 0.23
CA ILE A 76 -11.45 -1.24 1.27
C ILE A 76 -11.55 -2.66 0.69
N ARG A 77 -12.46 -2.89 -0.27
CA ARG A 77 -12.58 -4.18 -0.97
C ARG A 77 -11.33 -4.47 -1.81
N ILE A 78 -10.80 -3.48 -2.53
CA ILE A 78 -9.56 -3.61 -3.31
C ILE A 78 -8.37 -3.85 -2.37
N GLN A 79 -8.24 -3.10 -1.27
CA GLN A 79 -7.19 -3.28 -0.27
C GLN A 79 -7.25 -4.67 0.39
N GLY A 80 -8.45 -5.18 0.73
CA GLY A 80 -8.62 -6.53 1.25
C GLY A 80 -8.14 -7.61 0.28
N ARG A 81 -8.51 -7.51 -1.01
CA ARG A 81 -8.01 -8.44 -2.05
C ARG A 81 -6.50 -8.33 -2.26
N PHE A 82 -5.94 -7.13 -2.16
CA PHE A 82 -4.49 -6.92 -2.22
C PHE A 82 -3.79 -7.62 -1.07
N ASN A 83 -4.23 -7.39 0.18
CA ASN A 83 -3.65 -7.99 1.37
C ASN A 83 -3.59 -9.52 1.27
N GLY A 84 -4.72 -10.17 0.95
CA GLY A 84 -4.77 -11.63 0.83
C GLY A 84 -3.87 -12.18 -0.28
N ARG A 85 -3.84 -11.52 -1.45
CA ARG A 85 -2.93 -11.89 -2.54
C ARG A 85 -1.46 -11.65 -2.18
N PHE A 86 -1.16 -10.61 -1.40
CA PHE A 86 0.19 -10.27 -0.98
C PHE A 86 0.71 -11.23 0.09
N GLN A 87 -0.14 -11.64 1.03
CA GLN A 87 0.13 -12.71 1.99
C GLN A 87 0.40 -14.05 1.29
N ALA A 88 -0.39 -14.39 0.26
CA ALA A 88 -0.25 -15.62 -0.51
C ALA A 88 1.07 -15.76 -1.30
N ILE A 89 1.85 -14.68 -1.45
CA ILE A 89 3.23 -14.76 -1.99
C ILE A 89 4.15 -15.48 -1.00
N GLY A 90 3.87 -15.38 0.30
CA GLY A 90 4.77 -15.78 1.37
C GLY A 90 5.85 -14.74 1.66
N VAL A 91 6.41 -14.75 2.86
CA VAL A 91 7.52 -13.86 3.26
C VAL A 91 8.84 -14.63 3.14
N PRO A 92 9.92 -14.05 2.57
CA PRO A 92 11.23 -14.69 2.53
C PRO A 92 11.72 -15.08 3.93
N ALA A 93 12.39 -16.23 4.04
CA ALA A 93 13.01 -16.66 5.30
C ALA A 93 13.99 -15.58 5.83
N GLY A 94 13.99 -15.36 7.15
CA GLY A 94 14.81 -14.33 7.81
C GLY A 94 14.39 -12.87 7.55
N ALA A 95 13.43 -12.58 6.68
CA ALA A 95 13.06 -11.20 6.33
C ALA A 95 12.08 -10.57 7.34
N SER A 96 12.53 -10.32 8.56
CA SER A 96 11.75 -9.70 9.65
C SER A 96 11.04 -8.40 9.22
N THR A 97 11.72 -7.51 8.48
CA THR A 97 11.12 -6.28 7.94
C THR A 97 9.96 -6.56 6.99
N ALA A 98 10.08 -7.57 6.11
CA ALA A 98 9.00 -7.93 5.19
C ALA A 98 7.81 -8.54 5.93
N ARG A 99 8.06 -9.33 6.99
CA ARG A 99 7.01 -9.84 7.89
C ARG A 99 6.27 -8.70 8.60
N GLY A 100 7.01 -7.71 9.14
CA GLY A 100 6.42 -6.51 9.75
C GLY A 100 5.63 -5.63 8.78
N LEU A 101 6.01 -5.60 7.49
CA LEU A 101 5.22 -4.95 6.44
C LEU A 101 3.91 -5.70 6.16
N VAL A 102 3.95 -7.04 6.06
CA VAL A 102 2.74 -7.87 5.87
C VAL A 102 1.76 -7.71 7.02
N LEU A 103 2.20 -7.83 8.28
CA LEU A 103 1.35 -7.64 9.45
C LEU A 103 0.78 -6.20 9.52
N GLY A 104 1.55 -5.22 9.06
CA GLY A 104 1.07 -3.85 8.92
C GLY A 104 -0.13 -3.71 7.96
N LEU A 105 -0.19 -4.48 6.88
CA LEU A 105 -1.30 -4.38 5.91
C LEU A 105 -2.66 -4.70 6.52
N GLU A 106 -2.72 -5.66 7.45
CA GLU A 106 -3.94 -6.02 8.17
C GLU A 106 -4.40 -4.89 9.10
N ARG A 107 -3.48 -4.35 9.90
CA ARG A 107 -3.78 -3.18 10.75
C ARG A 107 -4.25 -1.97 9.95
N GLY A 108 -3.67 -1.76 8.76
CA GLY A 108 -4.14 -0.73 7.83
C GLY A 108 -5.57 -0.96 7.33
N LEU A 109 -5.97 -2.22 7.13
CA LEU A 109 -7.33 -2.58 6.71
C LEU A 109 -8.34 -2.40 7.85
N GLU A 110 -7.98 -2.72 9.09
CA GLU A 110 -8.82 -2.42 10.28
C GLU A 110 -9.09 -0.93 10.42
N LEU A 111 -8.04 -0.10 10.32
CA LEU A 111 -8.16 1.35 10.41
C LEU A 111 -9.03 1.92 9.28
N ALA A 112 -8.90 1.40 8.05
CA ALA A 112 -9.77 1.76 6.93
C ALA A 112 -11.25 1.39 7.20
N ARG A 113 -11.51 0.19 7.75
CA ARG A 113 -12.87 -0.24 8.16
C ARG A 113 -13.48 0.68 9.22
N ARG A 114 -12.69 1.16 10.20
CA ARG A 114 -13.15 2.15 11.20
C ARG A 114 -13.59 3.46 10.55
N VAL A 115 -12.78 3.99 9.60
CA VAL A 115 -13.13 5.19 8.83
C VAL A 115 -14.43 4.99 8.04
N ARG A 116 -14.59 3.86 7.33
CA ARG A 116 -15.84 3.52 6.62
C ARG A 116 -17.04 3.45 7.56
N ASN A 117 -16.91 2.81 8.72
CA ASN A 117 -18.01 2.71 9.69
C ASN A 117 -18.43 4.10 10.19
N ALA A 118 -17.47 5.00 10.41
CA ALA A 118 -17.75 6.38 10.79
C ALA A 118 -18.43 7.19 9.66
N PHE A 119 -18.05 6.97 8.40
CA PHE A 119 -18.77 7.52 7.23
C PHE A 119 -20.21 6.98 7.14
N ALA A 120 -20.42 5.67 7.29
CA ALA A 120 -21.74 5.03 7.25
C ALA A 120 -22.65 5.52 8.38
N ALA A 121 -22.10 5.71 9.59
CA ALA A 121 -22.79 6.31 10.73
C ALA A 121 -22.96 7.84 10.62
N LYS A 122 -22.46 8.48 9.55
CA LYS A 122 -22.45 9.95 9.33
C LYS A 122 -21.86 10.74 10.52
N SER A 123 -20.97 10.11 11.29
CA SER A 123 -20.47 10.64 12.56
C SER A 123 -19.17 11.42 12.34
N THR A 124 -19.25 12.74 12.48
CA THR A 124 -18.11 13.66 12.41
C THR A 124 -17.12 13.44 13.56
N SER A 125 -17.60 13.13 14.76
CA SER A 125 -16.75 12.80 15.92
C SER A 125 -15.98 11.49 15.71
N ALA A 126 -16.66 10.42 15.29
CA ALA A 126 -15.98 9.15 15.01
C ALA A 126 -14.97 9.26 13.85
N LEU A 127 -15.24 10.12 12.86
CA LEU A 127 -14.27 10.44 11.80
C LEU A 127 -13.08 11.24 12.31
N ALA A 128 -13.28 12.23 13.17
CA ALA A 128 -12.20 12.98 13.79
C ALA A 128 -11.24 12.07 14.58
N THR A 129 -11.74 10.99 15.19
CA THR A 129 -10.91 9.97 15.85
C THR A 129 -10.29 8.96 14.86
N ALA A 130 -11.06 8.43 13.91
CA ALA A 130 -10.60 7.33 13.06
C ALA A 130 -9.64 7.77 11.94
N LEU A 131 -9.86 8.95 11.36
CA LEU A 131 -9.15 9.41 10.17
C LEU A 131 -7.65 9.71 10.44
N PRO A 132 -7.25 10.42 11.51
CA PRO A 132 -5.83 10.68 11.79
C PRO A 132 -5.04 9.38 12.00
N GLY A 133 -5.62 8.40 12.70
CA GLY A 133 -5.00 7.08 12.90
C GLY A 133 -4.77 6.34 11.58
N TYR A 134 -5.75 6.33 10.68
CA TYR A 134 -5.61 5.73 9.36
C TYR A 134 -4.57 6.43 8.48
N LEU A 135 -4.58 7.77 8.44
CA LEU A 135 -3.64 8.56 7.64
C LEU A 135 -2.20 8.43 8.14
N GLY A 136 -1.98 8.60 9.45
CA GLY A 136 -0.66 8.46 10.07
C GLY A 136 -0.09 7.06 9.90
N PHE A 137 -0.92 6.02 10.05
CA PHE A 137 -0.52 4.64 9.76
C PHE A 137 -0.10 4.45 8.30
N THR A 138 -0.91 4.94 7.36
CA THR A 138 -0.66 4.81 5.91
C THR A 138 0.64 5.50 5.51
N ILE A 139 0.88 6.72 5.99
CA ILE A 139 2.14 7.47 5.75
C ILE A 139 3.34 6.69 6.32
N SER A 140 3.24 6.18 7.54
CA SER A 140 4.29 5.37 8.18
C SER A 140 4.59 4.07 7.42
N LEU A 141 3.55 3.37 6.96
CA LEU A 141 3.72 2.15 6.17
C LEU A 141 4.41 2.45 4.82
N ASN A 142 4.00 3.52 4.13
CA ASN A 142 4.62 3.93 2.86
C ASN A 142 6.12 4.25 3.02
N ARG A 143 6.50 4.97 4.07
CA ARG A 143 7.93 5.25 4.38
C ARG A 143 8.72 3.96 4.60
N ARG A 144 8.17 3.01 5.35
CA ARG A 144 8.82 1.69 5.60
C ARG A 144 8.95 0.85 4.32
N VAL A 145 7.94 0.84 3.47
CA VAL A 145 7.99 0.17 2.15
C VAL A 145 9.07 0.80 1.25
N ALA A 146 9.12 2.14 1.17
CA ALA A 146 10.12 2.84 0.37
C ALA A 146 11.56 2.54 0.85
N ALA A 147 11.80 2.58 2.16
CA ALA A 147 13.10 2.25 2.75
C ALA A 147 13.53 0.80 2.46
N TYR A 148 12.62 -0.17 2.62
CA TYR A 148 12.89 -1.58 2.31
C TYR A 148 13.30 -1.80 0.85
N SER A 149 12.63 -1.11 -0.08
CA SER A 149 12.91 -1.19 -1.51
C SER A 149 14.22 -0.50 -1.92
N ALA A 150 14.52 0.66 -1.34
CA ALA A 150 15.80 1.36 -1.54
C ALA A 150 16.97 0.51 -1.05
N TYR A 151 16.87 -0.08 0.15
CA TYR A 151 17.86 -1.03 0.66
C TYR A 151 18.05 -2.22 -0.28
N ALA A 152 16.96 -2.82 -0.80
CA ALA A 152 17.04 -3.91 -1.76
C ALA A 152 17.65 -3.52 -3.12
N ALA A 153 17.50 -2.27 -3.57
CA ALA A 153 18.22 -1.75 -4.75
C ALA A 153 19.72 -1.63 -4.48
N ALA A 154 20.12 -1.03 -3.35
CA ALA A 154 21.51 -0.89 -2.95
C ALA A 154 22.22 -2.26 -2.83
N SER A 155 21.59 -3.26 -2.18
CA SER A 155 22.18 -4.61 -2.03
C SER A 155 22.50 -5.28 -3.38
N ARG A 156 21.68 -5.04 -4.42
CA ARG A 156 21.91 -5.59 -5.77
C ARG A 156 23.14 -4.95 -6.42
N HIS A 157 23.26 -3.62 -6.35
CA HIS A 157 24.38 -2.88 -6.91
C HIS A 157 25.74 -3.27 -6.28
N TYR A 158 25.79 -3.46 -4.96
CA TYR A 158 26.99 -3.96 -4.27
C TYR A 158 27.39 -5.37 -4.72
N ARG A 159 26.46 -6.33 -4.79
CA ARG A 159 26.73 -7.70 -5.27
C ARG A 159 27.27 -7.70 -6.70
N GLN A 160 26.74 -6.82 -7.57
CA GLN A 160 27.16 -6.72 -8.97
C GLN A 160 28.57 -6.12 -9.13
N LYS A 161 28.93 -5.10 -8.32
CA LYS A 161 30.30 -4.54 -8.29
C LYS A 161 31.32 -5.52 -7.68
N GLY A 162 30.96 -6.23 -6.61
CA GLY A 162 31.81 -7.25 -5.99
C GLY A 162 32.16 -8.40 -6.95
N GLY A 163 31.15 -8.97 -7.62
CA GLY A 163 31.36 -10.03 -8.62
C GLY A 163 32.25 -9.60 -9.80
N ARG A 164 32.11 -8.35 -10.28
CA ARG A 164 32.96 -7.80 -11.35
C ARG A 164 34.44 -7.62 -10.95
N ARG A 165 34.74 -7.37 -9.67
CA ARG A 165 36.12 -7.31 -9.17
C ARG A 165 36.73 -8.72 -9.06
N GLY A 166 35.97 -9.68 -8.52
CA GLY A 166 36.41 -11.09 -8.45
C GLY A 166 36.67 -11.72 -9.83
N LEU A 167 35.83 -11.44 -10.83
CA LEU A 167 36.05 -11.95 -12.19
C LEU A 167 37.26 -11.33 -12.92
N LYS A 168 37.67 -10.11 -12.56
CA LYS A 168 38.90 -9.52 -13.12
C LYS A 168 40.15 -10.14 -12.48
N ALA A 169 40.16 -10.30 -11.16
CA ALA A 169 41.29 -10.95 -10.47
C ALA A 169 41.55 -12.39 -10.97
N ARG A 170 40.50 -13.11 -11.37
CA ARG A 170 40.59 -14.49 -11.90
C ARG A 170 40.95 -14.62 -13.39
N LYS A 171 41.26 -13.51 -14.08
CA LYS A 171 41.72 -13.47 -15.48
C LYS A 171 43.14 -12.87 -15.61
N SER A 172 43.88 -12.82 -14.52
CA SER A 172 45.22 -12.21 -14.44
C SER A 172 46.20 -13.09 -13.65
N GLY A 173 45.94 -14.39 -13.62
CA GLY A 173 46.79 -15.47 -13.11
C GLY A 173 46.56 -16.71 -13.96
#